data_AF-A0A373Q2G8-F1
#
_entry.id   AF-A0A373Q2G8-F1
#
_cell.length_a   1.000
_cell.length_b   1.000
_cell.length_c   1.000
_cell.angle_alpha   90.00
_cell.angle_beta   90.00
_cell.angle_gamma   90.00
#
_symmetry.space_group_name_H-M   'P 1'
#
loop_
_entity.id
_entity.type
_entity.pdbx_description
1 polymer ?
#
loop_
_entity_poly.entity_id
_entity_poly.type
_entity_poly.pdbx_seq_one_letter_code
_entity_poly.pdbx_strand_id
1 'polypeptide(L)' 'MFPIMLNICGRKCTVAGGGNVAERKVKTLLKYGADVTAVSLFLKTDFQTSNDLKKNIPQVT' A
#
# COMPACT_ATOMS: atom_id res chain seq x y z
N MET A 1 -18.69 9.26 13.80
CA MET A 1 -18.13 8.82 12.50
C MET A 1 -19.27 8.84 11.49
N PHE A 2 -19.07 9.47 10.32
CA PHE A 2 -20.08 9.52 9.27
C PHE A 2 -19.60 8.76 8.03
N PRO A 3 -20.41 7.89 7.42
CA PRO A 3 -20.00 7.16 6.23
C PRO A 3 -19.97 8.09 5.02
N ILE A 4 -18.88 8.04 4.26
CA ILE A 4 -18.74 8.75 2.99
C ILE A 4 -18.17 7.82 1.92
N MET A 5 -18.61 7.99 0.67
CA MET A 5 -17.96 7.37 -0.49
C MET A 5 -16.89 8.30 -1.03
N LEU A 6 -15.65 7.84 -1.05
CA LEU A 6 -14.51 8.59 -1.59
C LEU A 6 -14.10 8.02 -2.95
N ASN A 7 -14.02 8.88 -3.96
CA ASN A 7 -13.38 8.52 -5.22
C ASN A 7 -11.85 8.59 -5.05
N ILE A 8 -11.22 7.42 -5.08
CA ILE A 8 -9.77 7.25 -4.92
C ILE A 8 -9.07 6.79 -6.20
N CYS A 9 -9.80 6.64 -7.31
CA CYS A 9 -9.21 6.30 -8.60
C CYS A 9 -8.16 7.37 -8.99
N GLY A 10 -6.94 6.92 -9.31
CA GLY A 10 -5.80 7.78 -9.65
C GLY A 10 -5.25 8.63 -8.49
N ARG A 11 -5.75 8.45 -7.26
CA ARG A 11 -5.30 9.21 -6.09
C ARG A 11 -4.20 8.50 -5.33
N LYS A 12 -3.22 9.28 -4.86
CA LYS A 12 -2.13 8.81 -4.01
C LYS A 12 -2.66 8.36 -2.65
N CYS A 13 -2.39 7.11 -2.29
CA CYS A 13 -2.80 6.48 -1.04
C CYS A 13 -1.60 5.80 -0.37
N THR A 14 -1.26 6.22 0.85
CA THR A 14 -0.13 5.65 1.58
C THR A 14 -0.61 4.61 2.59
N VAL A 15 0.01 3.43 2.60
CA VAL A 15 -0.22 2.37 3.59
C VAL A 15 1.03 2.20 4.44
N ALA A 16 0.91 2.45 5.74
CA ALA A 16 1.97 2.18 6.70
C ALA A 16 1.87 0.74 7.24
N GLY A 17 2.97 0.00 7.18
CA GLY A 17 3.07 -1.40 7.59
C GLY A 17 3.13 -2.38 6.41
N GLY A 18 3.62 -3.59 6.67
CA GLY A 18 3.88 -4.62 5.65
C GLY A 18 3.33 -6.01 5.97
N GLY A 19 2.53 -6.13 7.03
CA GLY A 19 1.90 -7.40 7.43
C GLY A 19 0.58 -7.69 6.72
N ASN A 20 -0.15 -8.69 7.23
CA ASN A 20 -1.43 -9.15 6.65
C ASN A 20 -2.49 -8.03 6.52
N VAL A 21 -2.54 -7.09 7.47
CA VAL A 21 -3.51 -5.97 7.44
C VAL A 21 -3.15 -4.96 6.35
N ALA A 22 -1.87 -4.65 6.19
CA ALA A 22 -1.41 -3.76 5.14
C ALA A 22 -1.68 -4.35 3.76
N GLU A 23 -1.40 -5.64 3.58
CA GLU A 23 -1.66 -6.35 2.33
C GLU A 23 -3.15 -6.30 1.96
N ARG A 24 -4.05 -6.53 2.93
CA ARG A 24 -5.51 -6.41 2.71
C ARG A 24 -5.90 -5.01 2.25
N LYS A 25 -5.36 -3.97 2.90
CA LYS A 25 -5.65 -2.56 2.55
C LYS A 25 -5.13 -2.21 1.16
N VAL A 26 -3.90 -2.60 0.85
CA VAL A 26 -3.29 -2.37 -0.48
C VAL A 26 -4.12 -3.05 -1.57
N LYS A 27 -4.52 -4.32 -1.40
CA LYS A 27 -5.37 -5.02 -2.36
C LYS A 27 -6.70 -4.29 -2.61
N THR A 28 -7.35 -3.80 -1.55
CA THR A 28 -8.59 -3.02 -1.68
C THR A 28 -8.35 -1.71 -2.43
N LEU A 29 -7.32 -0.95 -2.05
CA LEU A 29 -7.01 0.34 -2.67
C LEU A 29 -6.67 0.20 -4.16
N LEU A 30 -5.84 -0.79 -4.52
CA LEU A 30 -5.50 -1.10 -5.91
C LEU A 30 -6.73 -1.53 -6.72
N LYS A 31 -7.64 -2.33 -6.12
CA LYS A 31 -8.91 -2.73 -6.78
C LYS A 31 -9.77 -1.52 -7.16
N TYR A 32 -9.70 -0.43 -6.40
CA TYR A 32 -10.39 0.82 -6.69
C TYR A 32 -9.50 1.83 -7.46
N GLY A 33 -8.40 1.38 -8.06
CA GLY A 33 -7.57 2.19 -8.95
C GLY A 33 -6.76 3.27 -8.25
N ALA A 34 -6.51 3.17 -6.94
CA ALA A 34 -5.64 4.11 -6.26
C ALA A 34 -4.16 3.92 -6.64
N ASP A 35 -3.40 5.00 -6.60
CA ASP A 35 -1.93 4.99 -6.69
C ASP A 35 -1.37 4.74 -5.29
N VAL A 36 -0.94 3.50 -5.01
CA VAL A 36 -0.65 3.05 -3.65
C VAL A 36 0.84 3.01 -3.38
N THR A 37 1.28 3.67 -2.31
CA THR A 37 2.64 3.55 -1.77
C THR A 37 2.58 2.85 -0.41
N ALA A 38 3.22 1.68 -0.29
CA ALA A 38 3.37 0.99 0.98
C ALA A 38 4.75 1.29 1.59
N VAL A 39 4.78 1.59 2.90
CA VAL A 39 6.03 1.88 3.62
C VAL A 39 6.11 0.98 4.85
N SER A 40 7.17 0.18 4.95
CA SER A 40 7.45 -0.65 6.11
C SER A 40 8.92 -1.04 6.20
N LEU A 41 9.36 -1.38 7.42
CA LEU A 41 10.70 -1.95 7.66
C LEU A 41 10.79 -3.41 7.17
N PHE A 42 9.68 -4.15 7.26
CA PHE A 42 9.56 -5.53 6.80
C PHE A 42 8.27 -5.70 6.00
N LEU A 43 8.34 -6.45 4.91
CA LEU A 43 7.18 -6.89 4.14
C LEU A 43 6.96 -8.39 4.42
N LYS A 44 5.69 -8.79 4.50
CA LYS A 44 5.30 -10.20 4.47
C LYS A 44 5.89 -10.85 3.22
N THR A 45 6.34 -12.09 3.34
CA THR A 45 6.98 -12.86 2.27
C THR A 45 6.22 -12.82 0.94
N ASP A 46 4.89 -12.89 0.99
CA ASP A 46 4.02 -12.92 -0.20
C ASP A 46 3.27 -11.60 -0.45
N PHE A 47 3.86 -10.46 -0.08
CA PHE A 47 3.22 -9.15 -0.26
C PHE A 47 3.05 -8.81 -1.74
N GLN A 48 1.89 -9.16 -2.30
CA GLN A 48 1.55 -8.95 -3.71
C GLN A 48 1.55 -7.44 -4.05
N THR A 49 2.40 -7.05 -5.00
CA THR A 49 2.54 -5.66 -5.48
C THR A 49 2.39 -5.64 -7.00
N SER A 50 1.67 -4.67 -7.57
CA SER A 50 1.29 -4.68 -8.99
C SER A 50 2.22 -3.94 -9.95
N ASN A 51 3.24 -3.20 -9.51
CA ASN A 51 4.42 -2.77 -10.29
C ASN A 51 5.30 -1.84 -9.45
N ASP A 52 6.59 -1.79 -9.79
CA ASP A 52 7.61 -0.85 -9.30
C ASP A 52 8.01 -0.95 -7.81
N LEU A 53 8.67 -2.06 -7.47
CA LEU A 53 9.64 -2.06 -6.37
C LEU A 53 10.82 -1.14 -6.73
N LYS A 54 10.68 0.18 -6.57
CA LYS A 54 11.83 0.99 -6.20
C LYS A 54 12.17 0.64 -4.76
N LYS A 55 12.97 -0.41 -4.58
CA LYS A 55 13.68 -0.68 -3.31
C LYS A 55 14.64 0.47 -3.04
N ASN A 56 14.13 1.62 -2.59
CA ASN A 56 14.88 2.49 -1.71
C ASN A 56 14.62 1.98 -0.31
N ILE A 57 15.25 0.85 0.01
CA ILE A 57 15.56 0.53 1.39
C ILE A 57 16.63 1.57 1.74
N PRO A 58 16.38 2.55 2.62
CA PRO A 58 17.49 3.13 3.35
C PRO A 58 18.11 1.95 4.09
N GLN A 59 19.20 1.42 3.53
CA GLN A 59 20.10 0.53 4.23
C GLN A 59 20.54 1.36 5.44
N VAL A 60 19.84 1.18 6.56
CA VAL A 60 20.27 1.70 7.85
C VAL A 60 21.65 1.08 8.07
N THR A 61 22.66 1.91 7.82
CA THR A 61 24.07 1.61 8.09
C THR A 61 24.25 1.58 9.59
#